data_AF-A0AAJ2A3S3-F1
#
_entry.id   AF-A0AAJ2A3S3-F1
#
_cell.length_a   1.000
_cell.length_b   1.000
_cell.length_c   1.000
_cell.angle_alpha   90.00
_cell.angle_beta   90.00
_cell.angle_gamma   90.00
#
_symmetry.space_group_name_H-M   'P 1'
#
loop_
_entity.id
_entity.type
_entity.pdbx_description
1 polymer ?
#
loop_
_entity_poly.entity_id
_entity_poly.type
_entity_poly.pdbx_seq_one_letter_code
_entity_poly.pdbx_strand_id
1 'polypeptide(L)'
;MMDDLIKGVPASDLFGRILSSNLAFTGRDLCRLLIERFPAIDGAAVQLVRRWKGVGRADGISDADLNIGIAHFLEEAGYLNNDGSSIKK
;
A
#
# COMPACT_ATOMS: atom_id res chain seq x y z
N MET A 1 -10.83 -5.44 -3.79
CA MET A 1 -10.64 -4.07 -3.25
C MET A 1 -9.24 -3.95 -2.70
N MET A 2 -8.91 -4.28 -1.44
CA MET A 2 -7.49 -4.27 -1.00
C MET A 2 -6.67 -5.48 -1.48
N ASP A 3 -7.35 -6.57 -1.82
CA ASP A 3 -6.75 -7.77 -2.42
C ASP A 3 -6.09 -7.51 -3.79
N ASP A 4 -6.43 -6.39 -4.43
CA ASP A 4 -5.81 -6.01 -5.69
C ASP A 4 -4.30 -5.69 -5.54
N LEU A 5 -3.86 -5.30 -4.34
CA LEU A 5 -2.44 -5.12 -4.03
C LEU A 5 -1.64 -6.42 -4.21
N ILE A 6 -2.20 -7.55 -3.77
CA ILE A 6 -1.54 -8.86 -3.90
C ILE A 6 -1.69 -9.47 -5.30
N LYS A 7 -2.51 -8.85 -6.16
CA LYS A 7 -2.65 -9.18 -7.59
C LYS A 7 -1.72 -8.36 -8.48
N GLY A 8 -0.85 -7.54 -7.87
CA GLY A 8 0.10 -6.69 -8.60
C GLY A 8 -0.45 -5.33 -9.01
N VAL A 9 -1.62 -4.91 -8.50
CA VAL A 9 -2.11 -3.55 -8.72
C VAL A 9 -1.29 -2.58 -7.86
N PRO A 10 -0.75 -1.49 -8.45
CA PRO A 10 -0.01 -0.49 -7.71
C PRO A 10 -0.85 0.14 -6.59
N ALA A 11 -0.25 0.32 -5.41
CA ALA A 11 -0.91 0.92 -4.25
C ALA A 11 -1.46 2.32 -4.53
N SER A 12 -0.70 3.15 -5.24
CA SER A 12 -1.10 4.51 -5.63
C SER A 12 -2.35 4.52 -6.50
N ASP A 13 -2.44 3.60 -7.47
CA ASP A 13 -3.59 3.47 -8.37
C ASP A 13 -4.82 2.97 -7.59
N LEU A 14 -4.65 1.92 -6.78
CA LEU A 14 -5.75 1.39 -5.97
C LEU A 14 -6.26 2.44 -4.97
N PHE A 15 -5.37 3.06 -4.19
CA PHE A 15 -5.76 4.06 -3.21
C PHE A 15 -6.35 5.30 -3.87
N GLY A 16 -5.79 5.72 -5.01
CA GLY A 16 -6.31 6.83 -5.80
C GLY A 16 -7.74 6.56 -6.28
N ARG A 17 -8.04 5.34 -6.73
CA ARG A 17 -9.40 4.91 -7.10
C ARG A 17 -10.35 4.93 -5.91
N ILE A 18 -9.90 4.48 -4.73
CA ILE A 18 -10.71 4.49 -3.50
C ILE A 18 -11.07 5.93 -3.11
N LEU A 19 -10.07 6.82 -3.08
CA LEU A 19 -10.27 8.25 -2.74
C LEU A 19 -11.14 8.97 -3.78
N SER A 20 -10.96 8.66 -5.06
CA SER A 20 -11.75 9.26 -6.14
C SER A 20 -13.20 8.76 -6.14
N SER A 21 -13.43 7.50 -5.75
CA SER A 21 -14.77 6.91 -5.69
C SER A 21 -15.55 7.37 -4.45
N ASN A 22 -14.87 7.78 -3.39
CA ASN A 22 -15.51 8.25 -2.18
C ASN A 22 -14.74 9.42 -1.56
N LEU A 23 -15.21 10.64 -1.80
CA LEU A 23 -14.60 11.88 -1.29
C LEU A 23 -14.60 11.99 0.25
N ALA A 24 -15.38 11.17 0.96
CA ALA A 24 -15.34 11.12 2.42
C ALA A 24 -14.16 10.30 2.96
N PHE A 25 -13.50 9.50 2.11
CA PHE A 25 -12.35 8.71 2.52
C PHE A 25 -11.11 9.59 2.64
N THR A 26 -10.38 9.38 3.74
CA THR A 26 -9.12 10.06 4.01
C THR A 26 -7.96 9.08 4.02
N GLY A 27 -6.73 9.60 4.08
CA GLY A 27 -5.55 8.75 4.31
C GLY A 27 -5.65 7.89 5.57
N ARG A 28 -6.43 8.31 6.59
CA ARG A 28 -6.69 7.49 7.79
C ARG A 28 -7.55 6.28 7.48
N ASP A 29 -8.56 6.44 6.62
CA ASP A 29 -9.44 5.35 6.20
C ASP A 29 -8.69 4.33 5.36
N LEU A 30 -7.80 4.78 4.46
CA LEU A 30 -6.90 3.89 3.72
C LEU A 30 -6.00 3.08 4.64
N CYS A 31 -5.42 3.71 5.66
CA CYS A 31 -4.60 3.03 6.67
C CYS A 31 -5.40 1.95 7.40
N ARG A 32 -6.65 2.27 7.79
CA ARG A 32 -7.53 1.34 8.48
C ARG A 32 -7.87 0.14 7.59
N LEU A 33 -8.24 0.38 6.33
CA LEU A 33 -8.51 -0.68 5.36
C LEU A 33 -7.29 -1.58 5.13
N LEU A 34 -6.09 -1.00 5.11
CA LEU A 34 -4.85 -1.75 4.93
C LEU A 34 -4.62 -2.70 6.11
N ILE A 35 -4.72 -2.22 7.35
CA ILE A 35 -4.54 -3.05 8.56
C ILE A 35 -5.66 -4.10 8.69
N GLU A 36 -6.92 -3.72 8.43
CA GLU A 36 -8.04 -4.66 8.48
C GLU A 36 -7.89 -5.79 7.46
N ARG A 37 -7.34 -5.50 6.27
CA ARG A 37 -7.10 -6.53 5.25
C ARG A 37 -5.83 -7.35 5.50
N PHE A 38 -4.76 -6.70 5.95
CA PHE A 38 -3.45 -7.30 6.10
C PHE A 38 -2.96 -7.14 7.55
N PRO A 39 -3.53 -7.91 8.49
CA PRO A 39 -3.22 -7.76 9.92
C PRO A 39 -1.76 -8.06 10.27
N ALA A 40 -1.03 -8.79 9.42
CA ALA A 40 0.38 -9.10 9.62
C ALA A 40 1.33 -8.06 8.98
N ILE A 41 0.81 -7.04 8.30
CA ILE A 41 1.66 -6.01 7.68
C ILE A 41 2.32 -5.12 8.74
N ASP A 42 3.58 -4.74 8.50
CA ASP A 42 4.30 -3.88 9.42
C ASP A 42 3.64 -2.49 9.57
N GLY A 43 3.66 -1.95 10.78
CA GLY A 43 3.07 -0.64 11.09
C GLY A 43 3.74 0.53 10.33
N ALA A 44 4.94 0.36 9.80
CA ALA A 44 5.61 1.31 8.93
C ALA A 44 4.90 1.45 7.57
N ALA A 45 4.19 0.42 7.08
CA ALA A 45 3.37 0.51 5.87
C ALA A 45 2.29 1.59 6.02
N VAL A 46 1.71 1.70 7.22
CA VAL A 46 0.72 2.73 7.57
C VAL A 46 1.32 4.13 7.51
N GLN A 47 2.59 4.28 7.91
CA GLN A 47 3.30 5.55 7.83
C GLN A 47 3.56 5.97 6.39
N LEU A 48 3.82 5.03 5.47
CA LEU A 48 3.94 5.32 4.05
C LEU A 48 2.64 5.87 3.47
N VAL A 49 1.51 5.20 3.74
CA VAL A 49 0.19 5.68 3.28
C VAL A 49 -0.10 7.09 3.79
N ARG A 50 0.22 7.38 5.06
CA ARG A 50 0.07 8.73 5.61
C ARG A 50 0.97 9.74 4.91
N ARG A 51 2.20 9.37 4.58
CA ARG A 51 3.18 10.27 3.94
C ARG A 51 2.96 10.44 2.45
N TRP A 52 2.11 9.65 1.81
CA TRP A 52 1.86 9.72 0.38
C TRP A 52 1.22 11.05 -0.03
N LYS A 53 1.71 11.66 -1.13
CA LYS A 53 1.14 12.91 -1.65
C LYS A 53 -0.31 12.76 -2.10
N GLY A 54 -0.69 11.59 -2.62
CA GLY A 54 -2.04 11.34 -3.16
C GLY A 54 -3.18 11.39 -2.14
N VAL A 55 -2.89 11.41 -0.83
CA VAL A 55 -3.92 11.71 0.21
C VAL A 55 -4.14 13.22 0.44
N GLY A 56 -3.77 14.06 -0.53
CA GLY A 56 -3.93 15.52 -0.46
C GLY A 56 -2.80 16.24 0.28
N ARG A 57 -1.59 15.66 0.33
CA ARG A 57 -0.40 16.29 0.93
C ARG A 57 0.46 16.97 -0.12
N ALA A 58 0.82 18.23 0.14
CA ALA A 58 1.74 18.99 -0.71
C ALA A 58 3.19 18.46 -0.62
N ASP A 59 3.60 18.04 0.58
CA ASP A 59 4.93 17.50 0.87
C ASP A 59 4.79 16.07 1.42
N GLY A 60 5.39 15.11 0.73
CA GLY A 60 5.14 13.67 0.93
C GLY A 60 5.92 12.79 -0.04
N ILE A 61 5.73 11.47 0.06
CA ILE A 61 6.36 10.49 -0.82
C ILE A 61 5.60 10.38 -2.15
N SER A 62 6.32 10.02 -3.22
CA SER A 62 5.75 9.86 -4.56
C SER A 62 4.91 8.59 -4.67
N ASP A 63 4.15 8.47 -5.75
CA ASP A 63 3.42 7.24 -6.09
C ASP A 63 4.36 6.04 -6.22
N ALA A 64 5.54 6.24 -6.82
CA ALA A 64 6.55 5.20 -6.98
C ALA A 64 7.08 4.72 -5.63
N ASP A 65 7.44 5.63 -4.72
CA ASP A 65 7.92 5.29 -3.38
C ASP A 65 6.85 4.55 -2.56
N LEU A 66 5.59 5.00 -2.66
CA LEU A 66 4.47 4.31 -2.02
C LEU A 66 4.33 2.88 -2.56
N ASN A 67 4.36 2.71 -3.87
CA ASN A 67 4.18 1.40 -4.51
C ASN A 67 5.28 0.43 -4.10
N ILE A 68 6.54 0.87 -4.14
CA ILE A 68 7.69 0.06 -3.73
C ILE A 68 7.57 -0.33 -2.26
N GLY A 69 7.29 0.64 -1.39
CA GLY A 69 7.24 0.37 0.05
C GLY A 69 6.07 -0.52 0.48
N ILE A 70 4.88 -0.32 -0.09
CA ILE A 70 3.72 -1.19 0.20
C ILE A 70 3.96 -2.62 -0.31
N ALA A 71 4.52 -2.78 -1.51
CA ALA A 71 4.86 -4.10 -2.04
C ALA A 71 5.90 -4.80 -1.14
N HIS A 72 6.94 -4.09 -0.71
CA HIS A 72 7.95 -4.63 0.20
C HIS A 72 7.33 -5.12 1.52
N PHE A 73 6.48 -4.33 2.17
CA PHE A 73 5.84 -4.75 3.42
C PHE A 73 4.84 -5.90 3.25
N LEU A 74 4.17 -5.97 2.10
CA LEU A 74 3.31 -7.11 1.79
C LEU A 74 4.12 -8.39 1.53
N GLU A 75 5.31 -8.27 0.93
CA GLU A 75 6.25 -9.37 0.75
C GLU A 75 6.80 -9.86 2.09
N GLU A 76 7.29 -8.95 2.94
CA GLU A 76 7.80 -9.30 4.27
C GLU A 76 6.74 -9.96 5.17
N ALA A 77 5.48 -9.54 5.04
CA ALA A 77 4.36 -10.15 5.75
C ALA A 77 3.86 -11.47 5.13
N GLY A 78 4.46 -11.92 4.01
CA GLY A 78 4.13 -13.18 3.35
C GLY A 78 2.85 -13.15 2.50
N TYR A 79 2.34 -11.96 2.17
CA TYR A 79 1.16 -11.80 1.31
C TYR A 79 1.52 -11.79 -0.18
N LEU A 80 2.72 -11.31 -0.51
CA LEU A 80 3.30 -11.44 -1.84
C LEU A 80 4.31 -12.58 -1.79
N ASN A 81 3.90 -13.76 -2.26
CA ASN A 81 4.87 -14.79 -2.63
C ASN A 81 5.53 -14.30 -3.92
N ASN A 82 6.67 -13.66 -3.77
CA ASN A 82 7.63 -13.60 -4.85
C ASN A 82 8.14 -15.04 -5.04
N ASP A 83 7.41 -15.84 -5.83
CA ASP A 83 7.96 -17.03 -6.48
C ASP A 83 8.97 -16.60 -7.56
N GLY A 84 9.89 -15.73 -7.15
CA GLY A 84 11.15 -15.39 -7.76
C GLY A 84 12.21 -15.90 -6.80
N SER A 85 12.21 -17.22 -6.64
CA SER A 85 13.31 -18.00 -6.08
C SER A 85 14.61 -17.57 -6.77
N SER A 86 15.30 -16.57 -6.23
CA SER A 86 16.72 -16.37 -6.47
C SER A 86 17.47 -17.00 -5.31
N ILE A 87 17.39 -18.33 -5.27
CA ILE A 87 18.49 -19.14 -4.77
C ILE A 87 19.72 -18.72 -5.57
N LYS A 88 20.61 -17.94 -4.96
CA LYS A 88 22.03 -18.06 -5.26
C LYS A 88 22.77 -18.31 -3.95
N LYS A 89 23.16 -19.57 -3.84
CA LYS A 89 24.26 -20.09 -3.02
C LYS A 89 25.50 -19.21 -3.12
#